data_AF-A0A934A879-F1
#
_entry.id   AF-A0A934A879-F1
#
_cell.length_a   1.000
_cell.length_b   1.000
_cell.length_c   1.000
_cell.angle_alpha   90.00
_cell.angle_beta   90.00
_cell.angle_gamma   90.00
#
_symmetry.space_group_name_H-M   'P 1'
#
loop_
_entity.id
_entity.type
_entity.pdbx_description
1 polymer ?
#
loop_
_entity_poly.entity_id
_entity_poly.type
_entity_poly.pdbx_seq_one_letter_code
_entity_poly.pdbx_strand_id
1 'polypeptide(L)'
;MINTFFGANSLGSLGAWIASLVIGVLFGVSLEKAGFGSSKRLAGIFYFRDMAVLKVMLTAIVTAMMGLSIAIWTGIVAPATQIYYMQTYYGTYVVAGLLFGAGFAMSGWCPGTAVVGLASGKIDAVVFLGGTVIGSILFNELFFILKPICTWGQSSLQAYGQPGLAFLNDSLGVSRRMMIPGITLIAVACFWGAEYIEVRKGRKVLFNSPFLARFSLALILAAGVLYLIPEKQPPAAELKPPVIEIKPTTAETKPPVVETTPPAVSEHALPSDVVSAPDHATPEAPNPVIQGLRLPAMLDTDWLADHLTSPDIRIIDSRNQPDYNTRHIPGSFSVSPESFIGVVDGVPAMLMPAEIIAAKLSLMGIQPKDMIVLVYDGDRIRNAGLIAMALERVGHYRYAILDGGFDKWMAEGKTIDNTLPRVQRSAYPAKPDTDNFSVSYATVLAHVQNKTALIMDVGPEEYFTGKISDEARAGHIPGAVNRVFSADLATTSAYTGFKPLPELTENYAKIIPSLDTSVVVYCHTGHQASQTFFVLKHLLGYRNVYWYDAGWTEWAARPELPIEQ
;
A
#
# COMPACT_ATOMS: atom_id res chain seq x y z
N MET A 1 5.05 6.86 -29.27
CA MET A 1 6.05 7.02 -28.19
C MET A 1 5.94 8.42 -27.61
N ILE A 2 5.20 8.63 -26.52
CA ILE A 2 5.61 9.65 -25.54
C ILE A 2 5.94 8.89 -24.27
N ASN A 3 7.23 8.65 -24.07
CA ASN A 3 7.76 8.27 -22.77
C ASN A 3 7.73 9.55 -21.93
N THR A 4 6.80 9.63 -20.98
CA THR A 4 6.79 10.75 -20.02
C THR A 4 8.07 10.69 -19.18
N PHE A 5 8.55 11.84 -18.68
CA PHE A 5 9.71 11.85 -17.76
C PHE A 5 9.48 10.94 -16.54
N PHE A 6 8.22 10.81 -16.12
CA PHE A 6 7.79 9.85 -15.10
C PHE A 6 7.97 8.40 -15.57
N GLY A 7 7.39 8.02 -16.72
CA GLY A 7 7.47 6.65 -17.25
C GLY A 7 8.88 6.21 -17.66
N ALA A 8 9.76 7.16 -18.00
CA ALA A 8 11.17 6.90 -18.29
C ALA A 8 12.07 6.95 -17.04
N ASN A 9 11.51 7.20 -15.85
CA ASN A 9 12.26 7.34 -14.61
C ASN A 9 13.39 8.40 -14.70
N SER A 10 13.16 9.46 -15.49
CA SER A 10 14.13 10.50 -15.83
C SER A 10 13.78 11.86 -15.24
N LEU A 11 12.92 11.90 -14.22
CA LEU A 11 12.54 13.10 -13.48
C LEU A 11 13.76 13.85 -12.90
N GLY A 12 14.82 13.12 -12.53
CA GLY A 12 16.07 13.71 -12.05
C GLY A 12 16.98 14.29 -13.14
N SER A 13 16.62 14.15 -14.43
CA SER A 13 17.46 14.64 -15.52
C SER A 13 17.40 16.17 -15.65
N LEU A 14 18.49 16.78 -16.12
CA LEU A 14 18.54 18.21 -16.41
C LEU A 14 17.44 18.63 -17.41
N GLY A 15 17.14 17.77 -18.39
CA GLY A 15 16.04 18.01 -19.34
C GLY A 15 14.67 18.08 -18.66
N ALA A 16 14.40 17.18 -17.71
CA ALA A 16 13.16 17.20 -16.92
C ALA A 16 13.07 18.45 -16.03
N TRP A 17 14.19 18.89 -15.44
CA TRP A 17 14.27 20.12 -14.66
C TRP A 17 13.99 21.37 -15.50
N ILE A 18 14.65 21.51 -16.65
CA ILE A 18 14.43 22.64 -17.56
C ILE A 18 12.98 22.64 -18.07
N ALA A 19 12.45 21.49 -18.47
CA ALA A 19 11.07 21.38 -18.90
C ALA A 19 10.09 21.78 -17.80
N SER A 20 10.28 21.25 -16.59
CA SER A 20 9.46 21.60 -15.41
C SER A 20 9.52 23.09 -15.09
N LEU A 21 10.70 23.71 -15.18
CA LEU A 21 10.88 25.14 -14.95
C LEU A 21 10.13 25.97 -16.01
N VAL A 22 10.30 25.66 -17.30
CA VAL A 22 9.62 26.37 -18.39
C VAL A 22 8.11 26.22 -18.28
N ILE A 23 7.61 25.00 -18.06
CA ILE A 23 6.19 24.72 -17.88
C ILE A 23 5.66 25.47 -16.65
N GLY A 24 6.37 25.43 -15.53
CA GLY A 24 6.01 26.12 -14.30
C GLY A 24 5.94 27.64 -14.47
N VAL A 25 6.89 28.25 -15.17
CA VAL A 25 6.89 29.68 -15.47
C VAL A 25 5.72 30.05 -16.38
N LEU A 26 5.50 29.30 -17.47
CA LEU A 26 4.38 29.55 -18.39
C LEU A 26 3.03 29.38 -17.69
N PHE A 27 2.91 28.37 -16.83
CA PHE A 27 1.72 28.15 -16.00
C PHE A 27 1.51 29.29 -14.99
N GLY A 28 2.57 29.71 -14.28
CA GLY A 28 2.53 30.84 -13.36
C GLY A 28 2.11 32.15 -14.03
N VAL A 29 2.68 32.47 -15.20
CA VAL A 29 2.29 33.64 -16.01
C VAL A 29 0.81 33.55 -16.41
N SER A 30 0.32 32.36 -16.75
CA SER A 30 -1.08 32.14 -17.11
C SER A 30 -2.01 32.36 -15.91
N LEU A 31 -1.64 31.85 -14.73
CA LEU A 31 -2.39 32.06 -13.48
C LEU A 31 -2.41 33.52 -13.05
N GLU A 32 -1.28 34.22 -13.15
CA GLU A 32 -1.19 35.64 -12.80
C GLU A 32 -2.04 36.50 -13.74
N LYS A 33 -1.99 36.22 -15.06
CA LYS A 33 -2.90 36.87 -16.03
C LYS A 33 -4.38 36.56 -15.76
N ALA A 34 -4.68 35.36 -15.29
CA ALA A 34 -6.03 34.99 -14.85
C ALA A 34 -6.43 35.66 -13.50
N GLY A 35 -5.49 36.32 -12.82
CA GLY A 35 -5.68 37.01 -11.54
C GLY A 35 -5.77 36.09 -10.33
N PHE A 36 -5.23 34.87 -10.45
CA PHE A 36 -5.21 33.88 -9.37
C PHE A 36 -4.20 34.23 -8.27
N GLY A 37 -3.34 35.22 -8.48
CA GLY A 37 -2.54 35.81 -7.42
C GLY A 37 -3.35 36.65 -6.42
N SER A 38 -4.67 36.87 -6.60
CA SER A 38 -5.50 37.73 -5.74
C SER A 38 -6.54 36.96 -4.93
N SER A 39 -6.37 36.89 -3.60
CA SER A 39 -7.35 36.29 -2.67
C SER A 39 -8.75 36.88 -2.80
N LYS A 40 -8.86 38.20 -2.97
CA LYS A 40 -10.16 38.89 -3.19
C LYS A 40 -10.86 38.41 -4.46
N ARG A 41 -10.09 38.12 -5.52
CA ARG A 41 -10.61 37.63 -6.79
C ARG A 41 -11.05 36.19 -6.66
N LEU A 42 -10.24 35.36 -5.99
CA LEU A 42 -10.50 33.95 -5.74
C LEU A 42 -11.74 33.76 -4.85
N ALA A 43 -11.84 34.47 -3.72
CA ALA A 43 -13.02 34.46 -2.85
C ALA A 43 -14.27 35.01 -3.55
N GLY A 44 -14.09 35.81 -4.62
CA GLY A 44 -15.16 36.43 -5.39
C GLY A 44 -16.19 35.45 -5.97
N ILE A 45 -15.83 34.18 -6.15
CA ILE A 45 -16.74 33.13 -6.61
C ILE A 45 -17.88 32.87 -5.61
N PHE A 46 -17.58 32.82 -4.31
CA PHE A 46 -18.55 32.55 -3.26
C PHE A 46 -19.54 33.71 -3.06
N TYR A 47 -19.12 34.93 -3.42
CA TYR A 47 -19.96 36.13 -3.37
C TYR A 47 -20.64 36.45 -4.71
N PHE A 48 -20.48 35.56 -5.69
CA PHE A 48 -20.98 35.74 -7.04
C PHE A 48 -20.50 37.04 -7.73
N ARG A 49 -19.30 37.54 -7.38
CA ARG A 49 -18.73 38.80 -7.91
C ARG A 49 -17.69 38.57 -9.01
N ASP A 50 -16.99 37.46 -8.96
CA ASP A 50 -15.96 37.08 -9.93
C ASP A 50 -16.02 35.57 -10.17
N MET A 51 -16.38 35.18 -11.40
CA MET A 51 -16.51 33.78 -11.81
C MET A 51 -15.24 33.27 -12.50
N ALA A 52 -14.13 34.00 -12.43
CA ALA A 52 -12.88 33.57 -13.04
C ALA A 52 -12.45 32.17 -12.58
N VAL A 53 -12.62 31.84 -11.28
CA VAL A 53 -12.26 30.53 -10.74
C VAL A 53 -13.05 29.42 -11.43
N LEU A 54 -14.38 29.57 -11.52
CA LEU A 54 -15.25 28.60 -12.18
C LEU A 54 -14.88 28.41 -13.66
N LYS A 55 -14.69 29.53 -14.38
CA LYS A 55 -14.36 29.53 -15.80
C LYS A 55 -13.02 28.84 -16.08
N VAL A 56 -11.99 29.17 -15.31
CA VAL A 56 -10.65 28.59 -15.49
C VAL A 56 -10.62 27.11 -15.12
N MET A 57 -11.25 26.71 -14.01
CA MET A 57 -11.29 25.31 -13.57
C MET A 57 -12.03 24.42 -14.56
N LEU A 58 -13.21 24.83 -15.03
CA LEU A 58 -13.96 24.05 -16.02
C LEU A 58 -13.24 23.99 -17.37
N THR A 59 -12.58 25.07 -17.79
CA THR A 59 -11.74 25.05 -19.00
C THR A 59 -10.61 24.04 -18.84
N ALA A 60 -9.90 24.06 -17.71
CA ALA A 60 -8.83 23.10 -17.43
C ALA A 60 -9.33 21.64 -17.42
N ILE A 61 -10.49 21.38 -16.79
CA ILE A 61 -11.10 20.04 -16.76
C ILE A 61 -11.42 19.56 -18.18
N VAL A 62 -12.11 20.38 -18.97
CA VAL A 62 -12.50 20.01 -20.35
C VAL A 62 -11.28 19.81 -21.23
N THR A 63 -10.31 20.73 -21.18
CA THR A 63 -9.07 20.62 -21.96
C THR A 63 -8.25 19.40 -21.58
N ALA A 64 -8.07 19.12 -20.29
CA ALA A 64 -7.33 17.95 -19.81
C ALA A 64 -8.04 16.65 -20.18
N MET A 65 -9.36 16.59 -20.00
CA MET A 65 -10.16 15.42 -20.34
C MET A 65 -10.12 15.10 -21.85
N MET A 66 -10.31 16.11 -22.70
CA MET A 66 -10.23 15.94 -24.16
C MET A 66 -8.81 15.59 -24.61
N GLY A 67 -7.81 16.32 -24.10
CA GLY A 67 -6.41 16.10 -24.44
C GLY A 67 -5.93 14.69 -24.05
N LEU A 68 -6.30 14.23 -22.86
CA LEU A 68 -5.99 12.88 -22.40
C LEU A 68 -6.69 11.82 -23.25
N SER A 69 -7.96 12.03 -23.60
CA SER A 69 -8.70 11.11 -24.49
C SER A 69 -8.02 10.97 -25.85
N ILE A 70 -7.60 12.08 -26.46
CA ILE A 70 -6.83 12.07 -27.72
C ILE A 70 -5.50 11.33 -27.54
N ALA A 71 -4.78 11.59 -26.44
CA ALA A 71 -3.50 10.95 -26.17
C ALA A 71 -3.62 9.44 -25.97
N ILE A 72 -4.69 8.97 -25.32
CA ILE A 72 -4.98 7.54 -25.17
C ILE A 72 -5.34 6.93 -26.53
N TRP A 73 -6.21 7.59 -27.29
CA TRP A 73 -6.66 7.07 -28.58
C TRP A 73 -5.52 6.93 -29.61
N THR A 74 -4.66 7.94 -29.68
CA THR A 74 -3.45 7.96 -30.53
C THR A 74 -2.36 6.99 -30.07
N GLY A 75 -2.53 6.32 -28.92
CA GLY A 75 -1.51 5.45 -28.33
C GLY A 75 -0.29 6.20 -27.81
N ILE A 76 -0.43 7.51 -27.59
CA ILE A 76 0.58 8.36 -26.97
C ILE A 76 0.71 8.01 -25.48
N VAL A 77 -0.41 7.74 -24.82
CA VAL A 77 -0.49 7.34 -23.40
C VAL A 77 -1.16 5.97 -23.28
N ALA A 78 -0.51 5.04 -22.57
CA ALA A 78 -1.07 3.75 -22.19
C ALA A 78 -1.73 3.87 -20.80
N PRO A 79 -3.07 3.78 -20.68
CA PRO A 79 -3.77 4.03 -19.42
C PRO A 79 -3.32 3.12 -18.28
N ALA A 80 -3.16 1.82 -18.55
CA ALA A 80 -2.87 0.82 -17.52
C ALA A 80 -1.47 0.93 -16.88
N THR A 81 -0.52 1.62 -17.53
CA THR A 81 0.88 1.68 -17.09
C THR A 81 1.42 3.08 -16.89
N GLN A 82 0.82 4.11 -17.52
CA GLN A 82 1.35 5.47 -17.52
C GLN A 82 0.44 6.49 -16.83
N ILE A 83 -0.77 6.10 -16.45
CA ILE A 83 -1.71 6.96 -15.70
C ILE A 83 -1.80 6.45 -14.27
N TYR A 84 -1.59 7.35 -13.33
CA TYR A 84 -1.71 7.08 -11.91
C TYR A 84 -3.16 7.30 -11.46
N TYR A 85 -3.80 6.25 -10.94
CA TYR A 85 -5.20 6.31 -10.49
C TYR A 85 -5.28 6.34 -8.97
N MET A 86 -5.76 7.44 -8.40
CA MET A 86 -5.93 7.56 -6.95
C MET A 86 -7.16 6.74 -6.47
N GLN A 87 -7.04 6.06 -5.34
CA GLN A 87 -8.14 5.29 -4.77
C GLN A 87 -9.32 6.19 -4.38
N THR A 88 -10.55 5.69 -4.51
CA THR A 88 -11.77 6.45 -4.21
C THR A 88 -12.18 6.27 -2.75
N TYR A 89 -12.24 7.36 -1.98
CA TYR A 89 -12.74 7.39 -0.60
C TYR A 89 -13.89 8.39 -0.46
N TYR A 90 -15.12 7.95 -0.66
CA TYR A 90 -16.29 8.84 -0.69
C TYR A 90 -16.47 9.65 0.61
N GLY A 91 -16.39 9.02 1.78
CA GLY A 91 -16.51 9.71 3.06
C GLY A 91 -15.46 10.80 3.24
N THR A 92 -14.20 10.49 2.95
CA THR A 92 -13.10 11.47 2.97
C THR A 92 -13.35 12.60 1.98
N TYR A 93 -13.75 12.31 0.74
CA TYR A 93 -13.97 13.35 -0.28
C TYR A 93 -15.10 14.32 0.06
N VAL A 94 -16.21 13.83 0.62
CA VAL A 94 -17.32 14.69 1.03
C VAL A 94 -16.91 15.58 2.20
N VAL A 95 -16.36 15.01 3.26
CA VAL A 95 -16.01 15.77 4.47
C VAL A 95 -14.85 16.72 4.20
N ALA A 96 -13.78 16.24 3.56
CA ALA A 96 -12.63 17.09 3.22
C ALA A 96 -13.01 18.15 2.18
N GLY A 97 -13.88 17.83 1.22
CA GLY A 97 -14.38 18.80 0.23
C GLY A 97 -15.16 19.94 0.87
N LEU A 98 -16.03 19.65 1.84
CA LEU A 98 -16.76 20.67 2.61
C LEU A 98 -15.82 21.52 3.46
N LEU A 99 -14.89 20.88 4.19
CA LEU A 99 -13.92 21.58 5.02
C LEU A 99 -13.01 22.49 4.19
N PHE A 100 -12.52 21.97 3.06
CA PHE A 100 -11.73 22.71 2.08
C PHE A 100 -12.52 23.88 1.50
N GLY A 101 -13.79 23.68 1.13
CA GLY A 101 -14.65 24.74 0.61
C GLY A 101 -14.87 25.87 1.63
N ALA A 102 -15.11 25.54 2.89
CA ALA A 102 -15.22 26.51 3.98
C ALA A 102 -13.90 27.27 4.18
N GLY A 103 -12.78 26.55 4.23
CA GLY A 103 -11.44 27.14 4.35
C GLY A 103 -11.11 28.08 3.19
N PHE A 104 -11.45 27.69 1.96
CA PHE A 104 -11.25 28.50 0.77
C PHE A 104 -12.13 29.76 0.78
N ALA A 105 -13.40 29.65 1.20
CA ALA A 105 -14.29 30.79 1.32
C ALA A 105 -13.81 31.82 2.37
N MET A 106 -13.25 31.35 3.49
CA MET A 106 -12.74 32.22 4.55
C MET A 106 -11.40 32.87 4.19
N SER A 107 -10.48 32.11 3.60
CA SER A 107 -9.11 32.58 3.34
C SER A 107 -8.92 33.26 1.99
N GLY A 108 -9.77 32.93 1.01
CA GLY A 108 -9.58 33.30 -0.38
C GLY A 108 -8.39 32.58 -1.04
N TRP A 109 -7.84 31.53 -0.43
CA TRP A 109 -6.71 30.77 -0.94
C TRP A 109 -7.00 29.27 -1.01
N CYS A 110 -6.46 28.61 -2.03
CA CYS A 110 -6.24 27.17 -2.01
C CYS A 110 -4.73 26.91 -1.92
N PRO A 111 -4.27 25.70 -1.55
CA PRO A 111 -2.85 25.41 -1.34
C PRO A 111 -1.97 25.85 -2.51
N GLY A 112 -2.38 25.56 -3.74
CA GLY A 112 -1.61 25.95 -4.94
C GLY A 112 -1.56 27.46 -5.17
N THR A 113 -2.69 28.17 -5.06
CA THR A 113 -2.71 29.63 -5.23
C THR A 113 -2.04 30.37 -4.09
N ALA A 114 -2.04 29.80 -2.89
CA ALA A 114 -1.32 30.36 -1.75
C ALA A 114 0.19 30.36 -1.97
N VAL A 115 0.76 29.32 -2.60
CA VAL A 115 2.19 29.31 -2.97
C VAL A 115 2.50 30.42 -3.98
N VAL A 116 1.61 30.65 -4.97
CA VAL A 116 1.75 31.78 -5.90
C VAL A 116 1.65 33.11 -5.14
N GLY A 117 0.68 33.26 -4.24
CA GLY A 117 0.50 34.44 -3.41
C GLY A 117 1.73 34.72 -2.52
N LEU A 118 2.32 33.68 -1.94
CA LEU A 118 3.56 33.75 -1.17
C LEU A 118 4.72 34.26 -2.05
N ALA A 119 4.88 33.70 -3.26
CA ALA A 119 5.90 34.14 -4.20
C ALA A 119 5.69 35.61 -4.65
N SER A 120 4.43 36.07 -4.68
CA SER A 120 4.07 37.48 -4.91
C SER A 120 4.19 38.36 -3.65
N GLY A 121 4.70 37.84 -2.53
CA GLY A 121 4.92 38.60 -1.30
C GLY A 121 3.67 38.86 -0.45
N LYS A 122 2.62 38.05 -0.59
CA LYS A 122 1.34 38.25 0.10
C LYS A 122 1.30 37.61 1.48
N ILE A 123 1.10 38.44 2.50
CA ILE A 123 1.11 38.02 3.91
C ILE A 123 -0.08 37.11 4.24
N ASP A 124 -1.26 37.37 3.67
CA ASP A 124 -2.44 36.53 3.86
C ASP A 124 -2.23 35.10 3.31
N ALA A 125 -1.42 34.95 2.26
CA ALA A 125 -1.02 33.64 1.75
C ALA A 125 -0.04 32.90 2.69
N VAL A 126 0.89 33.63 3.33
CA VAL A 126 1.80 33.05 4.36
C VAL A 126 0.99 32.49 5.53
N VAL A 127 0.04 33.26 6.04
CA VAL A 127 -0.82 32.85 7.16
C VAL A 127 -1.63 31.61 6.78
N PHE A 128 -2.18 31.57 5.56
CA PHE A 128 -2.90 30.40 5.07
C PHE A 128 -2.02 29.15 4.98
N LEU A 129 -0.80 29.26 4.45
CA LEU A 129 0.13 28.13 4.36
C LEU A 129 0.55 27.63 5.75
N GLY A 130 0.82 28.55 6.68
CA GLY A 130 1.09 28.19 8.08
C GLY A 130 -0.09 27.45 8.72
N GLY A 131 -1.32 27.95 8.50
CA GLY A 131 -2.54 27.28 8.94
C GLY A 131 -2.73 25.90 8.29
N THR A 132 -2.32 25.73 7.03
CA THR A 132 -2.36 24.44 6.33
C THR A 132 -1.41 23.44 6.99
N VAL A 133 -0.18 23.84 7.31
CA VAL A 133 0.80 22.99 8.01
C VAL A 133 0.29 22.58 9.39
N ILE A 134 -0.19 23.53 10.19
CA ILE A 134 -0.77 23.24 11.51
C ILE A 134 -1.98 22.32 11.39
N GLY A 135 -2.86 22.58 10.41
CA GLY A 135 -4.02 21.74 10.13
C GLY A 135 -3.65 20.32 9.75
N SER A 136 -2.59 20.13 8.95
CA SER A 136 -2.07 18.79 8.61
C SER A 136 -1.53 18.05 9.83
N ILE A 137 -0.79 18.73 10.71
CA ILE A 137 -0.30 18.15 11.97
C ILE A 137 -1.48 17.75 12.86
N LEU A 138 -2.45 18.66 13.05
CA LEU A 138 -3.64 18.40 13.86
C LEU A 138 -4.47 17.24 13.30
N PHE A 139 -4.61 17.16 11.98
CA PHE A 139 -5.29 16.05 11.33
C PHE A 139 -4.59 14.72 11.60
N ASN A 140 -3.25 14.69 11.57
CA ASN A 140 -2.47 13.50 11.86
C ASN A 140 -2.70 13.00 13.30
N GLU A 141 -2.68 13.90 14.28
CA GLU A 141 -2.94 13.56 15.69
C GLU A 141 -4.39 13.11 15.94
N LEU A 142 -5.35 13.77 15.29
CA LEU A 142 -6.78 13.44 15.42
C LEU A 142 -7.22 12.28 14.51
N PHE A 143 -6.32 11.73 13.69
CA PHE A 143 -6.68 10.74 12.68
C PHE A 143 -7.32 9.50 13.30
N PHE A 144 -6.87 9.06 14.48
CA PHE A 144 -7.47 7.93 15.18
C PHE A 144 -8.98 8.11 15.43
N ILE A 145 -9.40 9.33 15.79
CA ILE A 145 -10.79 9.68 16.06
C ILE A 145 -11.55 9.91 14.75
N LEU A 146 -10.89 10.48 13.75
CA LEU A 146 -11.48 10.80 12.45
C LEU A 146 -11.58 9.58 11.52
N LYS A 147 -10.81 8.52 11.78
CA LYS A 147 -10.73 7.30 10.97
C LYS A 147 -12.11 6.76 10.60
N PRO A 148 -13.07 6.56 11.51
CA PRO A 148 -14.39 6.02 11.17
C PRO A 148 -15.16 6.87 10.15
N ILE A 149 -14.95 8.20 10.18
CA ILE A 149 -15.59 9.15 9.26
C ILE A 149 -14.84 9.18 7.93
N CYS A 150 -13.51 9.14 7.95
CA CYS A 150 -12.67 9.09 6.75
C CYS A 150 -12.86 7.79 5.96
N THR A 151 -13.10 6.68 6.65
CA THR A 151 -13.35 5.36 6.06
C THR A 151 -14.84 5.09 5.80
N TRP A 152 -15.71 6.05 6.07
CA TRP A 152 -17.15 5.88 5.86
C TRP A 152 -17.48 5.74 4.37
N GLY A 153 -18.26 4.71 4.03
CA GLY A 153 -18.59 4.37 2.65
C GLY A 153 -17.46 3.69 1.87
N GLN A 154 -16.39 3.25 2.55
CA GLN A 154 -15.49 2.24 1.99
C GLN A 154 -16.30 0.96 1.74
N SER A 155 -16.16 0.37 0.54
CA SER A 155 -16.74 -0.94 0.28
C SER A 155 -16.07 -1.96 1.21
N SER A 156 -16.78 -3.03 1.57
CA SER A 156 -16.22 -4.15 2.34
C SER A 156 -14.91 -4.70 1.74
N LEU A 157 -14.71 -4.51 0.42
CA LEU A 157 -13.50 -4.89 -0.32
C LEU A 157 -12.26 -4.03 0.00
N GLN A 158 -12.42 -2.75 0.37
CA GLN A 158 -11.29 -1.87 0.73
C GLN A 158 -10.74 -2.17 2.14
N ALA A 159 -11.56 -2.73 3.04
CA ALA A 159 -11.12 -3.18 4.37
C ALA A 159 -10.14 -4.37 4.29
N TYR A 160 -10.10 -5.07 3.14
CA TYR A 160 -9.24 -6.24 2.89
C TYR A 160 -8.13 -5.99 1.85
N GLY A 161 -7.81 -4.73 1.54
CA GLY A 161 -6.61 -4.38 0.77
C GLY A 161 -6.76 -4.35 -0.76
N GLN A 162 -7.97 -4.38 -1.32
CA GLN A 162 -8.22 -4.15 -2.75
C GLN A 162 -8.34 -2.65 -3.07
N PRO A 163 -7.86 -2.18 -4.25
CA PRO A 163 -8.02 -0.79 -4.66
C PRO A 163 -9.47 -0.48 -5.05
N GLY A 164 -10.17 0.25 -4.18
CA GLY A 164 -11.49 0.80 -4.53
C GLY A 164 -11.38 1.95 -5.51
N LEU A 165 -11.12 1.66 -6.78
CA LEU A 165 -11.15 2.63 -7.88
C LEU A 165 -12.58 2.68 -8.46
N ALA A 166 -13.26 3.80 -8.27
CA ALA A 166 -14.59 4.02 -8.85
C ALA A 166 -14.58 5.23 -9.78
N PHE A 167 -14.97 5.03 -11.04
CA PHE A 167 -15.13 6.12 -12.00
C PHE A 167 -16.52 6.75 -11.89
N LEU A 168 -16.58 8.05 -12.19
CA LEU A 168 -17.83 8.81 -12.22
C LEU A 168 -18.87 8.18 -13.16
N ASN A 169 -18.43 7.63 -14.29
CA ASN A 169 -19.27 6.98 -15.29
C ASN A 169 -19.99 5.76 -14.70
N ASP A 170 -19.23 4.95 -13.97
CA ASP A 170 -19.71 3.71 -13.34
C ASP A 170 -20.68 4.05 -12.19
N SER A 171 -20.42 5.13 -11.44
CA SER A 171 -21.33 5.61 -10.38
C SER A 171 -22.64 6.22 -10.91
N LEU A 172 -22.62 6.87 -12.08
CA LEU A 172 -23.81 7.49 -12.68
C LEU A 172 -24.59 6.55 -13.61
N GLY A 173 -24.08 5.35 -13.90
CA GLY A 173 -24.66 4.42 -14.87
C GLY A 173 -24.65 4.97 -16.30
N VAL A 174 -23.78 5.94 -16.59
CA VAL A 174 -23.68 6.59 -17.90
C VAL A 174 -22.55 5.94 -18.68
N SER A 175 -22.78 5.66 -19.96
CA SER A 175 -21.73 5.09 -20.82
C SER A 175 -20.50 6.01 -20.88
N ARG A 176 -19.31 5.42 -20.83
CA ARG A 176 -18.06 6.19 -20.76
C ARG A 176 -17.87 7.17 -21.93
N ARG A 177 -18.32 6.77 -23.12
CA ARG A 177 -18.38 7.61 -24.33
C ARG A 177 -19.24 8.86 -24.18
N MET A 178 -20.31 8.81 -23.39
CA MET A 178 -21.20 9.94 -23.14
C MET A 178 -20.64 10.94 -22.11
N MET A 179 -19.57 10.57 -21.38
CA MET A 179 -19.05 11.41 -20.32
C MET A 179 -18.39 12.69 -20.85
N ILE A 180 -17.54 12.58 -21.87
CA ILE A 180 -16.85 13.73 -22.47
C ILE A 180 -17.85 14.77 -23.00
N PRO A 181 -18.82 14.42 -23.86
CA PRO A 181 -19.84 15.38 -24.31
C PRO A 181 -20.73 15.87 -23.17
N GLY A 182 -21.09 15.00 -22.22
CA GLY A 182 -21.90 15.39 -21.05
C GLY A 182 -21.22 16.47 -20.20
N ILE A 183 -19.98 16.24 -19.77
CA ILE A 183 -19.20 17.22 -18.98
C ILE A 183 -18.94 18.49 -19.78
N THR A 184 -18.69 18.39 -21.09
CA THR A 184 -18.46 19.56 -21.95
C THR A 184 -19.71 20.45 -22.05
N LEU A 185 -20.89 19.86 -22.20
CA LEU A 185 -22.16 20.61 -22.22
C LEU A 185 -22.42 21.31 -20.89
N ILE A 186 -22.15 20.62 -19.77
CA ILE A 186 -22.25 21.21 -18.42
C ILE A 186 -21.28 22.40 -18.30
N ALA A 187 -20.02 22.24 -18.73
CA ALA A 187 -19.02 23.30 -18.68
C ALA A 187 -19.44 24.52 -19.52
N VAL A 188 -19.95 24.30 -20.74
CA VAL A 188 -20.48 25.38 -21.59
C VAL A 188 -21.65 26.08 -20.88
N ALA A 189 -22.64 25.34 -20.36
CA ALA A 189 -23.74 25.93 -19.63
C ALA A 189 -23.26 26.78 -18.44
N CYS A 190 -22.26 26.30 -17.70
CA CYS A 190 -21.63 27.04 -16.61
C CYS A 190 -20.88 28.30 -17.09
N PHE A 191 -20.24 28.30 -18.26
CA PHE A 191 -19.60 29.51 -18.80
C PHE A 191 -20.62 30.60 -19.12
N TRP A 192 -21.73 30.23 -19.77
CA TRP A 192 -22.81 31.17 -20.06
C TRP A 192 -23.50 31.66 -18.78
N GLY A 193 -23.73 30.76 -17.82
CA GLY A 193 -24.27 31.09 -16.50
C GLY A 193 -23.36 32.02 -15.70
N ALA A 194 -22.05 31.78 -15.72
CA ALA A 194 -21.05 32.61 -15.06
C ALA A 194 -21.07 34.05 -15.61
N GLU A 195 -21.04 34.20 -16.93
CA GLU A 195 -21.10 35.51 -17.60
C GLU A 195 -22.43 36.22 -17.32
N TYR A 196 -23.54 35.48 -17.30
CA TYR A 196 -24.85 36.03 -16.95
C TYR A 196 -24.87 36.61 -15.54
N ILE A 197 -24.30 35.89 -14.57
CA ILE A 197 -24.21 36.34 -13.17
C ILE A 197 -23.33 37.59 -13.06
N GLU A 198 -22.18 37.61 -13.74
CA GLU A 198 -21.27 38.76 -13.74
C GLU A 198 -21.94 40.02 -14.33
N VAL A 199 -22.69 39.87 -15.43
CA VAL A 199 -23.45 40.99 -16.04
C VAL A 199 -24.50 41.54 -15.08
N ARG A 200 -25.25 40.66 -14.40
CA ARG A 200 -26.24 41.09 -13.39
C ARG A 200 -25.60 41.87 -12.24
N LYS A 201 -24.32 41.67 -11.98
CA LYS A 201 -23.55 42.38 -10.94
C LYS A 201 -22.75 43.56 -11.47
N GLY A 202 -22.98 43.98 -12.72
CA GLY A 202 -22.38 45.18 -13.30
C GLY A 202 -20.99 44.99 -13.92
N ARG A 203 -20.50 43.74 -14.03
CA ARG A 203 -19.28 43.40 -14.78
C ARG A 203 -19.66 42.93 -16.18
N LYS A 204 -19.32 43.70 -17.21
CA LYS A 204 -19.42 43.25 -18.61
C LYS A 204 -18.05 42.75 -19.05
N VAL A 205 -17.89 41.43 -19.18
CA VAL A 205 -16.64 40.82 -19.66
C VAL A 205 -16.84 40.20 -21.04
N LEU A 206 -17.69 39.18 -21.19
CA LEU A 206 -17.85 38.45 -22.47
C LEU A 206 -19.29 38.01 -22.80
N PHE A 207 -20.29 38.29 -21.94
CA PHE A 207 -21.67 37.90 -22.19
C PHE A 207 -22.18 38.42 -23.54
N ASN A 208 -22.74 37.51 -24.36
CA ASN A 208 -23.19 37.76 -25.73
C ASN A 208 -22.09 38.22 -26.71
N SER A 209 -20.81 37.99 -26.38
CA SER A 209 -19.70 38.23 -27.30
C SER A 209 -19.63 37.14 -28.38
N PRO A 210 -19.20 37.48 -29.61
CA PRO A 210 -18.96 36.48 -30.65
C PRO A 210 -17.86 35.49 -30.25
N PHE A 211 -16.95 35.88 -29.36
CA PHE A 211 -15.93 34.99 -28.81
C PHE A 211 -16.54 33.84 -28.01
N LEU A 212 -17.40 34.13 -27.01
CA LEU A 212 -17.97 33.10 -26.14
C LEU A 212 -18.82 32.10 -26.94
N ALA A 213 -19.58 32.58 -27.91
CA ALA A 213 -20.37 31.73 -28.80
C ALA A 213 -19.50 30.80 -29.65
N ARG A 214 -18.45 31.34 -30.30
CA ARG A 214 -17.51 30.56 -31.12
C ARG A 214 -16.72 29.57 -30.28
N PHE A 215 -16.27 29.98 -29.09
CA PHE A 215 -15.55 29.12 -28.15
C PHE A 215 -16.43 27.96 -27.67
N SER A 216 -17.67 28.24 -27.28
CA SER A 216 -18.63 27.21 -26.87
C SER A 216 -18.92 26.22 -27.99
N LEU A 217 -19.15 26.73 -29.21
CA LEU A 217 -19.37 25.91 -30.39
C LEU A 217 -18.15 25.02 -30.69
N ALA A 218 -16.94 25.57 -30.62
CA ALA A 218 -15.71 24.81 -30.83
C ALA A 218 -15.54 23.67 -29.82
N LEU A 219 -15.84 23.90 -28.53
CA LEU A 219 -15.79 22.84 -27.51
C LEU A 219 -16.81 21.75 -27.77
N ILE A 220 -18.05 22.12 -28.11
CA ILE A 220 -19.12 21.14 -28.42
C ILE A 220 -18.75 20.31 -29.65
N LEU A 221 -18.24 20.94 -30.71
CA LEU A 221 -17.78 20.23 -31.90
C LEU A 221 -16.61 19.30 -31.60
N ALA A 222 -15.64 19.74 -30.81
CA ALA A 222 -14.51 18.89 -30.39
C ALA A 222 -14.98 17.68 -29.56
N ALA A 223 -15.91 17.88 -28.62
CA ALA A 223 -16.51 16.78 -27.86
C ALA A 223 -17.30 15.82 -28.75
N GLY A 224 -18.03 16.35 -29.74
CA GLY A 224 -18.78 15.57 -30.72
C GLY A 224 -17.86 14.70 -31.59
N VAL A 225 -16.71 15.24 -32.03
CA VAL A 225 -15.70 14.46 -32.75
C VAL A 225 -15.14 13.34 -31.87
N LEU A 226 -14.85 13.62 -30.60
CA LEU A 226 -14.35 12.61 -29.65
C LEU A 226 -15.39 11.53 -29.32
N TYR A 227 -16.67 11.86 -29.35
CA TYR A 227 -17.74 10.89 -29.16
C TYR A 227 -17.77 9.81 -30.27
N LEU A 228 -17.39 10.19 -31.49
CA LEU A 228 -17.35 9.28 -32.64
C LEU A 228 -16.13 8.34 -32.62
N ILE A 229 -15.14 8.63 -31.78
CA ILE A 229 -13.89 7.88 -31.71
C ILE A 229 -14.06 6.64 -30.82
N PRO A 230 -13.63 5.44 -31.27
CA PRO A 230 -13.67 4.23 -30.45
C PRO A 230 -12.81 4.36 -29.20
N GLU A 231 -13.41 4.08 -28.04
CA GLU A 231 -12.72 4.14 -26.76
C GLU A 231 -11.72 2.98 -26.62
N LYS A 232 -10.46 3.29 -26.31
CA LYS A 232 -9.36 2.34 -26.10
C LYS A 232 -8.97 2.16 -24.62
N GLN A 233 -9.72 2.77 -23.71
CA GLN A 233 -9.39 2.71 -22.28
C GLN A 233 -9.93 1.40 -21.68
N PRO A 234 -9.10 0.63 -20.96
CA PRO A 234 -9.52 -0.65 -20.39
C PRO A 234 -10.50 -0.46 -19.21
N PRO A 235 -11.23 -1.52 -18.80
CA PRO A 235 -12.11 -1.52 -17.63
C PRO A 235 -11.40 -1.09 -16.35
N ALA A 236 -12.16 -0.58 -15.37
CA ALA A 236 -11.60 -0.14 -14.09
C ALA A 236 -10.79 -1.23 -13.38
N ALA A 237 -11.21 -2.49 -13.50
CA ALA A 237 -10.54 -3.66 -12.94
C ALA A 237 -9.11 -3.90 -13.48
N GLU A 238 -8.83 -3.47 -14.71
CA GLU A 238 -7.51 -3.62 -15.34
C GLU A 238 -6.57 -2.43 -15.07
N LEU A 239 -7.08 -1.36 -14.43
CA LEU A 239 -6.31 -0.16 -14.12
C LEU A 239 -5.67 -0.30 -12.74
N LYS A 240 -4.34 -0.18 -12.71
CA LYS A 240 -3.60 -0.35 -11.46
C LYS A 240 -3.68 0.92 -10.60
N PRO A 241 -4.06 0.82 -9.32
CA PRO A 241 -3.82 1.88 -8.35
C PRO A 241 -2.30 2.12 -8.17
N PRO A 242 -1.88 3.18 -7.46
CA PRO A 242 -0.52 3.31 -6.95
C PRO A 242 0.03 2.00 -6.40
N VAL A 243 1.14 1.55 -6.97
CA VAL A 243 2.20 0.89 -6.21
C VAL A 243 3.20 2.00 -5.90
N ILE A 244 3.40 2.33 -4.63
CA ILE A 244 4.39 3.33 -4.23
C ILE A 244 5.78 2.72 -4.46
N GLU A 245 6.33 2.87 -5.67
CA GLU A 245 7.72 2.58 -5.96
C GLU A 245 8.60 3.72 -5.42
N ILE A 246 9.24 3.51 -4.27
CA ILE A 246 10.29 4.41 -3.78
C ILE A 246 11.58 4.08 -4.55
N LYS A 247 11.94 4.88 -5.56
CA LYS A 247 13.21 4.74 -6.27
C LYS A 247 14.32 5.55 -5.60
N PRO A 248 15.53 5.00 -5.34
CA PRO A 248 16.57 5.68 -4.57
C PRO A 248 17.18 6.84 -5.35
N THR A 249 17.27 8.02 -4.73
CA THR A 249 18.05 9.13 -5.27
C THR A 249 19.54 8.85 -5.05
N THR A 250 20.29 8.77 -6.15
CA THR A 250 21.75 8.66 -6.18
C THR A 250 22.41 9.78 -5.39
N ALA A 251 23.21 9.39 -4.39
CA ALA A 251 23.98 10.28 -3.54
C ALA A 251 25.08 11.00 -4.32
N GLU A 252 25.10 12.33 -4.24
CA GLU A 252 26.30 13.15 -4.48
C GLU A 252 27.40 12.74 -3.48
N THR A 253 28.62 12.62 -4.00
CA THR A 253 29.80 12.19 -3.26
C THR A 253 30.51 13.31 -2.49
N LYS A 254 31.09 12.87 -1.35
CA LYS A 254 32.33 13.31 -0.65
C LYS A 254 32.19 14.46 0.38
N PRO A 255 33.15 14.65 1.34
CA PRO A 255 34.24 13.80 1.86
C PRO A 255 34.25 13.63 3.41
N PRO A 256 35.20 12.85 3.97
CA PRO A 256 35.19 12.41 5.37
C PRO A 256 35.88 13.40 6.33
N VAL A 257 35.44 13.40 7.60
CA VAL A 257 36.16 14.00 8.74
C VAL A 257 36.10 12.97 9.87
N VAL A 258 37.15 12.15 9.99
CA VAL A 258 38.22 12.23 11.00
C VAL A 258 37.71 11.97 12.43
N GLU A 259 38.09 10.76 12.87
CA GLU A 259 38.30 10.25 14.22
C GLU A 259 38.34 11.27 15.36
N THR A 260 37.73 10.90 16.48
CA THR A 260 38.46 10.75 17.75
C THR A 260 37.65 9.85 18.71
N THR A 261 38.14 8.63 18.91
CA THR A 261 38.09 7.92 20.22
C THR A 261 39.39 8.31 20.94
N PRO A 262 39.58 8.23 22.28
CA PRO A 262 39.06 7.20 23.21
C PRO A 262 38.87 7.77 24.66
N PRO A 263 39.00 7.02 25.79
CA PRO A 263 38.92 5.58 26.07
C PRO A 263 37.95 5.18 27.21
N ALA A 264 37.79 3.86 27.33
CA ALA A 264 37.12 3.12 28.39
C ALA A 264 37.82 3.19 29.76
N VAL A 265 37.06 2.91 30.83
CA VAL A 265 37.59 2.31 32.06
C VAL A 265 36.63 1.20 32.51
N SER A 266 37.25 0.09 32.89
CA SER A 266 36.73 -1.26 33.09
C SER A 266 36.12 -1.53 34.47
N GLU A 267 35.17 -2.47 34.46
CA GLU A 267 35.03 -3.65 35.35
C GLU A 267 35.15 -3.49 36.87
N HIS A 268 34.09 -3.92 37.56
CA HIS A 268 34.24 -4.82 38.70
C HIS A 268 33.10 -5.85 38.74
N ALA A 269 33.50 -7.13 38.67
CA ALA A 269 32.69 -8.32 38.91
C ALA A 269 32.62 -8.66 40.40
N LEU A 270 31.64 -9.50 40.81
CA LEU A 270 31.75 -10.70 41.67
C LEU A 270 30.34 -11.19 42.16
N PRO A 271 30.16 -12.45 42.62
CA PRO A 271 29.34 -13.43 41.89
C PRO A 271 28.38 -14.28 42.77
N SER A 272 27.91 -15.40 42.18
CA SER A 272 27.61 -16.74 42.77
C SER A 272 26.23 -17.07 43.37
N ASP A 273 25.56 -17.98 42.65
CA ASP A 273 25.03 -19.31 43.07
C ASP A 273 23.75 -19.45 43.91
N VAL A 274 22.71 -20.08 43.32
CA VAL A 274 21.88 -21.14 43.93
C VAL A 274 21.38 -22.13 42.85
N VAL A 275 21.35 -23.42 43.20
CA VAL A 275 21.25 -24.63 42.36
C VAL A 275 19.93 -25.41 42.59
N SER A 276 19.25 -25.82 41.49
CA SER A 276 18.38 -27.02 41.23
C SER A 276 17.03 -27.21 41.98
N ALA A 277 15.96 -27.89 41.52
CA ALA A 277 15.70 -29.02 40.58
C ALA A 277 14.17 -29.13 40.16
N PRO A 278 13.57 -30.21 39.59
CA PRO A 278 13.15 -30.29 38.16
C PRO A 278 11.68 -30.75 37.82
N ASP A 279 11.39 -30.73 36.51
CA ASP A 279 10.49 -31.56 35.65
C ASP A 279 8.94 -31.53 35.70
N HIS A 280 8.34 -31.11 34.56
CA HIS A 280 7.32 -31.86 33.81
C HIS A 280 7.30 -31.38 32.34
N ALA A 281 7.62 -32.27 31.39
CA ALA A 281 7.73 -31.97 29.95
C ALA A 281 6.48 -32.40 29.16
N THR A 282 5.94 -31.49 28.35
CA THR A 282 4.99 -31.71 27.25
C THR A 282 5.75 -31.95 25.93
N PRO A 283 5.20 -32.72 24.97
CA PRO A 283 5.89 -33.03 23.71
C PRO A 283 5.91 -31.78 22.83
N GLU A 284 7.11 -31.27 22.61
CA GLU A 284 7.37 -29.97 22.00
C GLU A 284 7.62 -30.13 20.48
N ALA A 285 7.03 -29.26 19.67
CA ALA A 285 7.14 -29.22 18.20
C ALA A 285 8.54 -28.74 17.74
N PRO A 286 9.04 -29.14 16.55
CA PRO A 286 10.43 -28.94 16.15
C PRO A 286 10.75 -27.46 15.95
N ASN A 287 11.43 -26.87 16.95
CA ASN A 287 11.91 -25.49 16.93
C ASN A 287 13.38 -25.43 16.47
N PRO A 288 13.79 -24.36 15.80
CA PRO A 288 15.13 -24.19 15.24
C PRO A 288 16.18 -24.02 16.36
N VAL A 289 17.30 -24.76 16.22
CA VAL A 289 18.36 -24.83 17.24
C VAL A 289 19.28 -23.61 17.15
N ILE A 290 19.31 -22.80 18.21
CA ILE A 290 20.41 -21.89 18.53
C ILE A 290 21.14 -22.49 19.72
N GLN A 291 22.44 -22.77 19.61
CA GLN A 291 23.37 -23.12 20.70
C GLN A 291 22.73 -23.37 22.10
N GLY A 292 21.99 -24.47 22.25
CA GLY A 292 21.43 -24.90 23.55
C GLY A 292 20.11 -24.26 24.03
N LEU A 293 19.48 -23.32 23.31
CA LEU A 293 18.11 -22.86 23.59
C LEU A 293 17.15 -23.20 22.44
N ARG A 294 16.06 -23.89 22.79
CA ARG A 294 14.92 -24.15 21.91
C ARG A 294 14.00 -22.94 21.96
N LEU A 295 14.19 -21.97 21.05
CA LEU A 295 13.35 -20.77 21.06
C LEU A 295 11.96 -21.09 20.47
N PRO A 296 10.87 -20.59 21.07
CA PRO A 296 9.54 -20.74 20.52
C PRO A 296 9.40 -19.95 19.21
N ALA A 297 8.53 -20.45 18.32
CA ALA A 297 8.19 -19.76 17.07
C ALA A 297 7.54 -18.37 17.30
N MET A 298 6.94 -18.17 18.49
CA MET A 298 6.42 -16.89 18.97
C MET A 298 7.24 -16.43 20.19
N LEU A 299 7.65 -15.17 20.21
CA LEU A 299 8.38 -14.58 21.35
C LEU A 299 7.51 -13.59 22.09
N ASP A 300 7.59 -13.59 23.42
CA ASP A 300 6.99 -12.55 24.24
C ASP A 300 7.76 -11.22 24.12
N THR A 301 7.03 -10.14 24.33
CA THR A 301 7.53 -8.77 24.34
C THR A 301 8.53 -8.52 25.48
N ASP A 302 8.42 -9.23 26.60
CA ASP A 302 9.41 -9.23 27.68
C ASP A 302 10.76 -9.80 27.21
N TRP A 303 10.73 -10.96 26.53
CA TRP A 303 11.94 -11.57 26.01
C TRP A 303 12.66 -10.63 25.04
N LEU A 304 11.93 -10.00 24.12
CA LEU A 304 12.55 -9.07 23.18
C LEU A 304 13.13 -7.84 23.89
N ALA A 305 12.45 -7.31 24.91
CA ALA A 305 12.93 -6.18 25.70
C ALA A 305 14.27 -6.48 26.40
N ASP A 306 14.40 -7.67 26.97
CA ASP A 306 15.62 -8.11 27.65
C ASP A 306 16.81 -8.34 26.69
N HIS A 307 16.53 -8.50 25.40
CA HIS A 307 17.55 -8.82 24.40
C HIS A 307 17.76 -7.74 23.32
N LEU A 308 17.20 -6.53 23.45
CA LEU A 308 17.31 -5.45 22.45
C LEU A 308 18.77 -5.09 22.07
N THR A 309 19.71 -5.28 22.99
CA THR A 309 21.13 -4.95 22.79
C THR A 309 21.98 -6.13 22.32
N SER A 310 21.36 -7.31 22.13
CA SER A 310 22.06 -8.51 21.71
C SER A 310 22.56 -8.38 20.26
N PRO A 311 23.86 -8.54 19.99
CA PRO A 311 24.43 -8.30 18.67
C PRO A 311 23.99 -9.31 17.60
N ASP A 312 23.50 -10.48 18.04
CA ASP A 312 23.02 -11.56 17.17
C ASP A 312 21.50 -11.51 16.97
N ILE A 313 20.79 -10.49 17.47
CA ILE A 313 19.35 -10.30 17.23
C ILE A 313 19.13 -9.19 16.21
N ARG A 314 18.26 -9.48 15.24
CA ARG A 314 17.78 -8.53 14.22
C ARG A 314 16.29 -8.43 14.33
N ILE A 315 15.76 -7.23 14.35
CA ILE A 315 14.32 -7.00 14.45
C ILE A 315 13.84 -6.46 13.10
N ILE A 316 12.91 -7.16 12.45
CA ILE A 316 12.30 -6.72 11.20
C ILE A 316 10.88 -6.27 11.49
N ASP A 317 10.61 -5.00 11.20
CA ASP A 317 9.30 -4.39 11.38
C ASP A 317 8.56 -4.33 10.04
N SER A 318 7.47 -5.09 9.94
CA SER A 318 6.67 -5.25 8.72
C SER A 318 5.47 -4.30 8.63
N ARG A 319 5.37 -3.33 9.56
CA ARG A 319 4.36 -2.27 9.52
C ARG A 319 4.63 -1.32 8.37
N ASN A 320 3.63 -0.49 8.08
CA ASN A 320 3.81 0.54 7.06
C ASN A 320 4.94 1.51 7.47
N GLN A 321 5.66 2.02 6.47
CA GLN A 321 6.82 2.90 6.70
C GLN A 321 6.47 4.17 7.50
N PRO A 322 5.32 4.86 7.26
CA PRO A 322 4.97 6.05 8.05
C PRO A 322 4.80 5.79 9.55
N ASP A 323 4.14 4.69 9.93
CA ASP A 323 3.92 4.34 11.33
C ASP A 323 5.25 3.96 12.00
N TYR A 324 6.09 3.19 11.30
CA TYR A 324 7.45 2.86 11.75
C TYR A 324 8.31 4.12 11.96
N ASN A 325 8.31 5.06 11.01
CA ASN A 325 9.13 6.27 11.08
C ASN A 325 8.76 7.17 12.27
N THR A 326 7.51 7.10 12.72
CA THR A 326 7.03 7.86 13.88
C THR A 326 7.52 7.23 15.18
N ARG A 327 7.43 5.90 15.27
CA ARG A 327 7.83 5.11 16.44
C ARG A 327 8.01 3.64 16.07
N HIS A 328 9.09 3.04 16.55
CA HIS A 328 9.41 1.63 16.35
C HIS A 328 10.17 1.06 17.55
N ILE A 329 10.34 -0.26 17.55
CA ILE A 329 11.15 -0.96 18.55
C ILE A 329 12.63 -0.60 18.31
N PRO A 330 13.39 -0.19 19.33
CA PRO A 330 14.79 0.21 19.16
C PRO A 330 15.61 -0.83 18.39
N GLY A 331 16.35 -0.37 17.37
CA GLY A 331 17.19 -1.24 16.54
C GLY A 331 16.45 -2.09 15.50
N SER A 332 15.12 -1.95 15.37
CA SER A 332 14.38 -2.62 14.28
C SER A 332 14.55 -1.92 12.95
N PHE A 333 14.44 -2.67 11.85
CA PHE A 333 14.50 -2.17 10.48
C PHE A 333 13.14 -2.34 9.81
N SER A 334 12.64 -1.30 9.15
CA SER A 334 11.39 -1.39 8.39
C SER A 334 11.58 -2.17 7.09
N VAL A 335 10.70 -3.14 6.85
CA VAL A 335 10.70 -3.93 5.63
C VAL A 335 9.26 -4.14 5.16
N SER A 336 8.92 -3.63 3.98
CA SER A 336 7.64 -3.98 3.36
C SER A 336 7.65 -5.48 3.00
N PRO A 337 6.62 -6.27 3.39
CA PRO A 337 6.46 -7.65 2.96
C PRO A 337 6.41 -7.78 1.43
N GLU A 338 5.85 -6.79 0.73
CA GLU A 338 5.71 -6.78 -0.73
C GLU A 338 7.07 -6.82 -1.42
N SER A 339 8.11 -6.31 -0.76
CA SER A 339 9.48 -6.36 -1.30
C SER A 339 10.11 -7.75 -1.24
N PHE A 340 9.38 -8.79 -0.83
CA PHE A 340 9.78 -10.21 -0.95
C PHE A 340 9.03 -10.95 -2.06
N ILE A 341 7.99 -10.34 -2.65
CA ILE A 341 7.22 -10.93 -3.74
C ILE A 341 7.45 -10.16 -5.05
N GLY A 342 7.23 -10.82 -6.17
CA GLY A 342 7.45 -10.25 -7.49
C GLY A 342 6.72 -11.01 -8.59
N VAL A 343 7.10 -10.76 -9.84
CA VAL A 343 6.64 -11.55 -10.98
C VAL A 343 7.68 -12.62 -11.25
N VAL A 344 7.28 -13.89 -11.10
CA VAL A 344 8.12 -15.05 -11.39
C VAL A 344 7.40 -15.86 -12.47
N ASP A 345 8.09 -16.12 -13.59
CA ASP A 345 7.55 -16.87 -14.73
C ASP A 345 6.18 -16.38 -15.24
N GLY A 346 5.96 -15.06 -15.17
CA GLY A 346 4.71 -14.41 -15.61
C GLY A 346 3.58 -14.43 -14.58
N VAL A 347 3.77 -15.06 -13.42
CA VAL A 347 2.81 -15.09 -12.32
C VAL A 347 3.14 -13.96 -11.32
N PRO A 348 2.20 -13.04 -11.02
CA PRO A 348 2.43 -11.96 -10.07
C PRO A 348 2.38 -12.46 -8.62
N ALA A 349 2.90 -11.65 -7.70
CA ALA A 349 2.87 -11.88 -6.25
C ALA A 349 3.54 -13.19 -5.76
N MET A 350 4.35 -13.82 -6.60
CA MET A 350 5.15 -14.99 -6.25
C MET A 350 6.27 -14.58 -5.29
N LEU A 351 6.57 -15.42 -4.31
CA LEU A 351 7.74 -15.19 -3.46
C LEU A 351 9.01 -15.27 -4.31
N MET A 352 9.93 -14.31 -4.14
CA MET A 352 11.08 -14.15 -5.02
C MET A 352 12.06 -15.35 -4.94
N PRO A 353 12.92 -15.53 -5.96
CA PRO A 353 13.99 -16.52 -5.93
C PRO A 353 14.94 -16.33 -4.73
N ALA A 354 15.51 -17.44 -4.25
CA ALA A 354 16.36 -17.47 -3.06
C ALA A 354 17.57 -16.52 -3.16
N GLU A 355 18.12 -16.32 -4.36
CA GLU A 355 19.26 -15.43 -4.62
C GLU A 355 18.90 -13.97 -4.34
N ILE A 356 17.70 -13.55 -4.74
CA ILE A 356 17.21 -12.18 -4.55
C ILE A 356 16.92 -11.94 -3.06
N ILE A 357 16.31 -12.92 -2.40
CA ILE A 357 16.06 -12.86 -0.96
C ILE A 357 17.38 -12.78 -0.18
N ALA A 358 18.35 -13.63 -0.48
CA ALA A 358 19.68 -13.61 0.15
C ALA A 358 20.43 -12.28 -0.09
N ALA A 359 20.37 -11.73 -1.30
CA ALA A 359 20.93 -10.42 -1.59
C ALA A 359 20.27 -9.31 -0.75
N LYS A 360 18.95 -9.40 -0.54
CA LYS A 360 18.20 -8.45 0.28
C LYS A 360 18.54 -8.57 1.76
N LEU A 361 18.64 -9.79 2.31
CA LEU A 361 19.12 -10.03 3.68
C LEU A 361 20.55 -9.47 3.87
N SER A 362 21.41 -9.61 2.86
CA SER A 362 22.74 -9.00 2.86
C SER A 362 22.68 -7.48 2.97
N LEU A 363 21.80 -6.82 2.21
CA LEU A 363 21.60 -5.36 2.27
C LEU A 363 21.07 -4.89 3.62
N MET A 364 20.35 -5.75 4.35
CA MET A 364 19.87 -5.52 5.71
C MET A 364 20.91 -5.84 6.79
N GLY A 365 22.12 -6.26 6.40
CA GLY A 365 23.20 -6.58 7.35
C GLY A 365 22.95 -7.86 8.15
N ILE A 366 21.93 -8.63 7.78
CA ILE A 366 21.55 -9.88 8.42
C ILE A 366 22.59 -10.95 8.08
N GLN A 367 23.02 -11.72 9.07
CA GLN A 367 23.91 -12.86 8.89
C GLN A 367 23.16 -14.19 9.06
N PRO A 368 23.65 -15.31 8.49
CA PRO A 368 23.01 -16.63 8.67
C PRO A 368 22.88 -17.09 10.12
N LYS A 369 23.72 -16.55 11.01
CA LYS A 369 23.70 -16.84 12.45
C LYS A 369 22.76 -15.92 13.24
N ASP A 370 22.22 -14.87 12.64
CA ASP A 370 21.37 -13.93 13.38
C ASP A 370 20.05 -14.63 13.75
N MET A 371 19.45 -14.22 14.87
CA MET A 371 18.06 -14.49 15.22
C MET A 371 17.22 -13.33 14.73
N ILE A 372 16.20 -13.61 13.91
CA ILE A 372 15.32 -12.57 13.37
C ILE A 372 14.00 -12.55 14.14
N VAL A 373 13.65 -11.41 14.72
CA VAL A 373 12.35 -11.18 15.34
C VAL A 373 11.47 -10.38 14.40
N LEU A 374 10.36 -10.96 13.97
CA LEU A 374 9.41 -10.38 13.04
C LEU A 374 8.30 -9.64 13.81
N VAL A 375 8.11 -8.38 13.49
CA VAL A 375 7.14 -7.48 14.15
C VAL A 375 6.05 -7.12 13.14
N TYR A 376 4.80 -7.16 13.59
CA TYR A 376 3.60 -6.80 12.83
C TYR A 376 2.73 -5.84 13.66
N ASP A 377 1.62 -5.39 13.08
CA ASP A 377 0.56 -4.66 13.79
C ASP A 377 -0.85 -5.14 13.42
N GLY A 378 -1.79 -4.91 14.33
CA GLY A 378 -3.20 -5.27 14.19
C GLY A 378 -3.38 -6.72 13.74
N ASP A 379 -4.28 -6.92 12.78
CA ASP A 379 -4.58 -8.24 12.19
C ASP A 379 -3.56 -8.69 11.12
N ARG A 380 -2.46 -7.96 10.94
CA ARG A 380 -1.52 -8.15 9.82
C ARG A 380 -0.41 -9.15 10.10
N ILE A 381 -0.68 -10.19 10.88
CA ILE A 381 0.30 -11.25 11.17
C ILE A 381 0.78 -11.94 9.89
N ARG A 382 -0.09 -12.06 8.88
CA ARG A 382 0.27 -12.49 7.51
C ARG A 382 1.49 -11.77 6.91
N ASN A 383 1.75 -10.52 7.26
CA ASN A 383 2.93 -9.78 6.80
C ASN A 383 4.22 -10.41 7.37
N ALA A 384 4.23 -10.72 8.67
CA ALA A 384 5.32 -11.45 9.31
C ALA A 384 5.42 -12.87 8.75
N GLY A 385 4.27 -13.54 8.52
CA GLY A 385 4.21 -14.85 7.87
C GLY A 385 4.91 -14.87 6.50
N LEU A 386 4.64 -13.90 5.63
CA LEU A 386 5.27 -13.83 4.30
C LEU A 386 6.79 -13.64 4.39
N ILE A 387 7.26 -12.81 5.33
CA ILE A 387 8.69 -12.63 5.58
C ILE A 387 9.29 -13.94 6.12
N ALA A 388 8.61 -14.65 7.02
CA ALA A 388 9.03 -15.96 7.50
C ALA A 388 9.20 -16.96 6.34
N MET A 389 8.27 -17.02 5.38
CA MET A 389 8.43 -17.86 4.19
C MET A 389 9.67 -17.47 3.38
N ALA A 390 9.96 -16.18 3.25
CA ALA A 390 11.17 -15.71 2.59
C ALA A 390 12.44 -16.18 3.31
N LEU A 391 12.45 -16.12 4.64
CA LEU A 391 13.54 -16.60 5.47
C LEU A 391 13.73 -18.11 5.32
N GLU A 392 12.66 -18.90 5.41
CA GLU A 392 12.72 -20.35 5.22
C GLU A 392 13.19 -20.74 3.82
N ARG A 393 12.78 -20.01 2.78
CA ARG A 393 13.22 -20.25 1.39
C ARG A 393 14.73 -20.19 1.22
N VAL A 394 15.43 -19.38 2.01
CA VAL A 394 16.91 -19.29 2.04
C VAL A 394 17.55 -20.11 3.16
N GLY A 395 16.77 -20.99 3.81
CA GLY A 395 17.21 -21.85 4.90
C GLY A 395 17.47 -21.11 6.22
N HIS A 396 16.93 -19.91 6.40
CA HIS A 396 17.02 -19.12 7.63
C HIS A 396 15.89 -19.50 8.59
N TYR A 397 16.10 -20.55 9.39
CA TYR A 397 15.10 -20.98 10.37
C TYR A 397 15.23 -20.26 11.71
N ARG A 398 16.27 -19.46 11.94
CA ARG A 398 16.46 -18.73 13.21
C ARG A 398 15.60 -17.47 13.25
N TYR A 399 14.29 -17.63 13.32
CA TYR A 399 13.37 -16.51 13.46
C TYR A 399 12.22 -16.84 14.40
N ALA A 400 11.55 -15.79 14.86
CA ALA A 400 10.29 -15.89 15.58
C ALA A 400 9.43 -14.65 15.32
N ILE A 401 8.12 -14.76 15.53
CA ILE A 401 7.18 -13.65 15.45
C ILE A 401 6.96 -13.09 16.87
N LEU A 402 6.98 -11.76 17.01
CA LEU A 402 6.68 -11.11 18.29
C LEU A 402 5.19 -11.23 18.62
N ASP A 403 4.84 -11.92 19.70
CA ASP A 403 3.45 -12.09 20.12
C ASP A 403 2.78 -10.75 20.43
N GLY A 404 1.61 -10.53 19.84
CA GLY A 404 0.89 -9.26 19.88
C GLY A 404 1.53 -8.09 19.15
N GLY A 405 2.68 -8.31 18.51
CA GLY A 405 3.35 -7.35 17.65
C GLY A 405 3.68 -6.02 18.34
N PHE A 406 3.70 -4.95 17.54
CA PHE A 406 3.99 -3.60 18.03
C PHE A 406 2.88 -3.04 18.94
N ASP A 407 1.63 -3.47 18.75
CA ASP A 407 0.50 -2.98 19.52
C ASP A 407 0.61 -3.41 21.00
N LYS A 408 0.96 -4.68 21.24
CA LYS A 408 1.22 -5.19 22.60
C LYS A 408 2.44 -4.52 23.21
N TRP A 409 3.53 -4.35 22.44
CA TRP A 409 4.72 -3.62 22.87
C TRP A 409 4.41 -2.21 23.37
N MET A 410 3.58 -1.47 22.63
CA MET A 410 3.11 -0.15 23.00
C MET A 410 2.18 -0.16 24.23
N ALA A 411 1.25 -1.10 24.29
CA ALA A 411 0.30 -1.23 25.39
C ALA A 411 0.99 -1.53 26.73
N GLU A 412 2.11 -2.24 26.70
CA GLU A 412 2.94 -2.54 27.86
C GLU A 412 3.92 -1.42 28.23
N GLY A 413 3.91 -0.30 27.49
CA GLY A 413 4.76 0.86 27.77
C GLY A 413 6.26 0.59 27.55
N LYS A 414 6.61 -0.35 26.68
CA LYS A 414 8.01 -0.68 26.39
C LYS A 414 8.71 0.42 25.60
N THR A 415 10.05 0.43 25.67
CA THR A 415 10.87 1.47 25.04
C THR A 415 10.64 1.54 23.53
N ILE A 416 10.56 2.76 23.01
CA ILE A 416 10.43 3.05 21.58
C ILE A 416 11.54 3.96 21.11
N ASP A 417 11.79 3.93 19.81
CA ASP A 417 12.75 4.76 19.10
C ASP A 417 12.09 5.35 17.83
N ASN A 418 12.71 6.38 17.26
CA ASN A 418 12.39 6.93 15.95
C ASN A 418 13.64 7.19 15.10
N THR A 419 14.82 6.78 15.59
CA THR A 419 16.08 6.90 14.85
C THR A 419 16.22 5.77 13.83
N LEU A 420 16.46 6.13 12.57
CA LEU A 420 16.65 5.13 11.52
C LEU A 420 17.99 4.40 11.73
N PRO A 421 17.99 3.07 11.82
CA PRO A 421 19.20 2.32 12.11
C PRO A 421 20.16 2.34 10.92
N ARG A 422 21.46 2.38 11.21
CA ARG A 422 22.52 2.29 10.19
C ARG A 422 22.86 0.83 9.93
N VAL A 423 22.62 0.37 8.71
CA VAL A 423 22.98 -0.98 8.27
C VAL A 423 24.34 -0.99 7.61
N GLN A 424 25.20 -1.94 8.00
CA GLN A 424 26.33 -2.34 7.19
C GLN A 424 25.98 -3.61 6.45
N ARG A 425 26.20 -3.61 5.13
CA ARG A 425 25.93 -4.78 4.29
C ARG A 425 26.74 -5.98 4.80
N SER A 426 26.07 -7.12 4.95
CA SER A 426 26.68 -8.41 5.30
C SER A 426 26.91 -9.28 4.06
N ALA A 427 27.45 -10.48 4.27
CA ALA A 427 27.54 -11.53 3.26
C ALA A 427 26.57 -12.66 3.62
N TYR A 428 25.36 -12.61 3.07
CA TYR A 428 24.38 -13.68 3.21
C TYR A 428 24.44 -14.60 1.98
N PRO A 429 24.80 -15.89 2.12
CA PRO A 429 24.92 -16.80 0.99
C PRO A 429 23.55 -17.18 0.44
N ALA A 430 23.41 -17.18 -0.88
CA ALA A 430 22.30 -17.85 -1.54
C ALA A 430 22.56 -19.35 -1.49
N LYS A 431 21.70 -20.08 -0.77
CA LYS A 431 21.71 -21.55 -0.80
C LYS A 431 20.62 -21.98 -1.79
N PRO A 432 20.96 -22.58 -2.93
CA PRO A 432 19.95 -23.18 -3.80
C PRO A 432 19.29 -24.36 -3.07
N ASP A 433 18.08 -24.71 -3.50
CA ASP A 433 17.37 -25.93 -3.12
C ASP A 433 17.00 -26.08 -1.62
N THR A 434 16.91 -24.98 -0.86
CA THR A 434 16.41 -25.00 0.52
C THR A 434 14.89 -24.93 0.62
N ASP A 435 14.19 -24.58 -0.45
CA ASP A 435 12.74 -24.53 -0.50
C ASP A 435 12.14 -25.93 -0.73
N ASN A 436 11.59 -26.51 0.34
CA ASN A 436 10.92 -27.81 0.31
C ASN A 436 9.43 -27.73 0.65
N PHE A 437 8.91 -26.51 0.84
CA PHE A 437 7.54 -26.28 1.27
C PHE A 437 6.69 -25.68 0.14
N SER A 438 7.30 -24.98 -0.82
CA SER A 438 6.56 -24.34 -1.91
C SER A 438 6.24 -25.35 -3.00
N VAL A 439 5.02 -25.31 -3.51
CA VAL A 439 4.53 -26.25 -4.52
C VAL A 439 4.00 -25.53 -5.73
N SER A 440 4.35 -26.01 -6.92
CA SER A 440 3.79 -25.52 -8.18
C SER A 440 2.33 -25.95 -8.40
N TYR A 441 1.62 -25.28 -9.31
CA TYR A 441 0.29 -25.70 -9.76
C TYR A 441 0.23 -27.18 -10.21
N ALA A 442 1.30 -27.71 -10.82
CA ALA A 442 1.34 -29.09 -11.31
C ALA A 442 1.33 -30.09 -10.14
N THR A 443 2.06 -29.77 -9.07
CA THR A 443 2.07 -30.55 -7.83
C THR A 443 0.70 -30.51 -7.15
N VAL A 444 0.07 -29.33 -7.09
CA VAL A 444 -1.28 -29.17 -6.52
C VAL A 444 -2.31 -29.95 -7.35
N LEU A 445 -2.24 -29.90 -8.68
CA LEU A 445 -3.08 -30.70 -9.57
C LEU A 445 -2.92 -32.20 -9.33
N ALA A 446 -1.69 -32.68 -9.14
CA ALA A 446 -1.43 -34.08 -8.80
C ALA A 446 -2.06 -34.47 -7.45
N HIS A 447 -2.03 -33.58 -6.45
CA HIS A 447 -2.72 -33.80 -5.18
C HIS A 447 -4.25 -33.87 -5.34
N VAL A 448 -4.83 -32.99 -6.15
CA VAL A 448 -6.27 -32.99 -6.47
C VAL A 448 -6.68 -34.29 -7.16
N GLN A 449 -5.94 -34.71 -8.19
CA GLN A 449 -6.24 -35.91 -8.97
C GLN A 449 -6.11 -37.20 -8.16
N ASN A 450 -5.07 -37.30 -7.33
CA ASN A 450 -4.77 -38.51 -6.57
C ASN A 450 -5.36 -38.51 -5.15
N LYS A 451 -5.94 -37.38 -4.72
CA LYS A 451 -6.48 -37.17 -3.36
C LYS A 451 -5.45 -37.46 -2.26
N THR A 452 -4.20 -37.04 -2.48
CA THR A 452 -3.06 -37.33 -1.60
C THR A 452 -2.75 -36.23 -0.60
N ALA A 453 -3.44 -35.08 -0.67
CA ALA A 453 -3.35 -34.01 0.30
C ALA A 453 -4.72 -33.35 0.51
N LEU A 454 -4.92 -32.78 1.69
CA LEU A 454 -6.00 -31.85 1.97
C LEU A 454 -5.62 -30.49 1.37
N ILE A 455 -6.45 -29.97 0.47
CA ILE A 455 -6.25 -28.64 -0.11
C ILE A 455 -7.07 -27.65 0.73
N MET A 456 -6.43 -26.60 1.24
CA MET A 456 -7.06 -25.64 2.13
C MET A 456 -7.00 -24.24 1.53
N ASP A 457 -8.17 -23.69 1.21
CA ASP A 457 -8.33 -22.29 0.83
C ASP A 457 -8.54 -21.46 2.11
N VAL A 458 -7.65 -20.48 2.33
CA VAL A 458 -7.74 -19.60 3.51
C VAL A 458 -8.30 -18.22 3.19
N GLY A 459 -8.74 -17.98 1.96
CA GLY A 459 -9.40 -16.76 1.53
C GLY A 459 -10.83 -16.63 2.06
N PRO A 460 -11.48 -15.47 1.85
CA PRO A 460 -12.88 -15.26 2.24
C PRO A 460 -13.84 -16.21 1.51
N GLU A 461 -14.90 -16.61 2.20
CA GLU A 461 -15.89 -17.59 1.73
C GLU A 461 -16.58 -17.17 0.41
N GLU A 462 -16.79 -15.87 0.19
CA GLU A 462 -17.44 -15.36 -1.03
C GLU A 462 -16.60 -15.56 -2.28
N TYR A 463 -15.27 -15.58 -2.16
CA TYR A 463 -14.36 -15.89 -3.26
C TYR A 463 -14.31 -17.41 -3.51
N PHE A 464 -14.24 -18.18 -2.42
CA PHE A 464 -14.24 -19.65 -2.48
C PHE A 464 -15.48 -20.19 -3.19
N THR A 465 -16.67 -19.72 -2.81
CA THR A 465 -17.95 -20.11 -3.44
C THR A 465 -18.14 -19.56 -4.86
N GLY A 466 -17.22 -18.72 -5.35
CA GLY A 466 -17.32 -18.07 -6.65
C GLY A 466 -18.42 -17.00 -6.75
N LYS A 467 -19.02 -16.60 -5.63
CA LYS A 467 -20.01 -15.50 -5.59
C LYS A 467 -19.38 -14.17 -5.98
N ILE A 468 -18.11 -13.98 -5.63
CA ILE A 468 -17.26 -12.85 -6.03
C ILE A 468 -16.02 -13.42 -6.73
N SER A 469 -15.58 -12.78 -7.81
CA SER A 469 -14.31 -13.10 -8.46
C SER A 469 -13.75 -11.86 -9.14
N ASP A 470 -12.47 -11.59 -8.87
CA ASP A 470 -11.66 -10.59 -9.58
C ASP A 470 -10.76 -11.26 -10.65
N GLU A 471 -10.85 -12.59 -10.79
CA GLU A 471 -10.05 -13.42 -11.70
C GLU A 471 -10.87 -13.93 -12.88
N ALA A 472 -10.18 -14.44 -13.91
CA ALA A 472 -10.78 -14.97 -15.13
C ALA A 472 -11.81 -16.08 -14.88
N ARG A 473 -11.68 -16.82 -13.77
CA ARG A 473 -12.57 -17.92 -13.37
C ARG A 473 -12.86 -17.84 -11.88
N ALA A 474 -14.15 -17.89 -11.54
CA ALA A 474 -14.66 -17.87 -10.17
C ALA A 474 -14.76 -19.29 -9.59
N GLY A 475 -14.57 -19.41 -8.27
CA GLY A 475 -14.68 -20.67 -7.53
C GLY A 475 -13.41 -20.99 -6.75
N HIS A 476 -13.14 -22.29 -6.58
CA HIS A 476 -12.00 -22.80 -5.82
C HIS A 476 -11.39 -24.06 -6.47
N ILE A 477 -10.25 -24.51 -5.93
CA ILE A 477 -9.58 -25.73 -6.37
C ILE A 477 -10.45 -26.93 -5.97
N PRO A 478 -10.75 -27.90 -6.88
CA PRO A 478 -11.66 -29.00 -6.57
C PRO A 478 -11.27 -29.79 -5.32
N GLY A 479 -12.27 -30.08 -4.48
CA GLY A 479 -12.09 -30.77 -3.21
C GLY A 479 -11.37 -29.96 -2.12
N ALA A 480 -11.11 -28.67 -2.34
CA ALA A 480 -10.56 -27.81 -1.30
C ALA A 480 -11.59 -27.56 -0.19
N VAL A 481 -11.09 -27.35 1.03
CA VAL A 481 -11.89 -26.91 2.17
C VAL A 481 -11.59 -25.44 2.45
N ASN A 482 -12.62 -24.64 2.76
CA ASN A 482 -12.42 -23.24 3.13
C ASN A 482 -12.25 -23.10 4.65
N ARG A 483 -11.17 -22.42 5.06
CA ARG A 483 -10.97 -21.97 6.44
C ARG A 483 -10.29 -20.60 6.42
N VAL A 484 -11.07 -19.54 6.56
CA VAL A 484 -10.56 -18.16 6.51
C VAL A 484 -9.44 -17.92 7.54
N PHE A 485 -8.29 -17.40 7.10
CA PHE A 485 -7.11 -17.17 7.93
C PHE A 485 -7.37 -16.31 9.19
N SER A 486 -8.35 -15.40 9.12
CA SER A 486 -8.74 -14.53 10.25
C SER A 486 -9.33 -15.32 11.42
N ALA A 487 -9.81 -16.54 11.19
CA ALA A 487 -10.33 -17.42 12.23
C ALA A 487 -9.24 -17.93 13.20
N ASP A 488 -7.96 -17.72 12.88
CA ASP A 488 -6.82 -18.03 13.75
C ASP A 488 -6.50 -16.91 14.75
N LEU A 489 -7.14 -15.74 14.61
CA LEU A 489 -6.79 -14.54 15.35
C LEU A 489 -7.76 -14.28 16.51
N ALA A 490 -7.23 -13.65 17.56
CA ALA A 490 -7.98 -13.11 18.69
C ALA A 490 -7.58 -11.66 18.90
N THR A 491 -8.58 -10.79 19.10
CA THR A 491 -8.38 -9.36 19.32
C THR A 491 -8.79 -9.00 20.74
N THR A 492 -7.87 -8.41 21.48
CA THR A 492 -8.12 -7.81 22.79
C THR A 492 -8.38 -6.32 22.65
N SER A 493 -8.63 -5.61 23.75
CA SER A 493 -8.69 -4.14 23.74
C SER A 493 -7.35 -3.47 23.41
N ALA A 494 -6.24 -4.19 23.55
CA ALA A 494 -4.89 -3.64 23.43
C ALA A 494 -4.18 -4.06 22.12
N TYR A 495 -4.36 -5.30 21.68
CA TYR A 495 -3.64 -5.87 20.54
C TYR A 495 -4.39 -7.05 19.91
N THR A 496 -3.97 -7.44 18.70
CA THR A 496 -4.39 -8.65 18.01
C THR A 496 -3.24 -9.66 17.96
N GLY A 497 -3.54 -10.91 18.32
CA GLY A 497 -2.59 -12.02 18.31
C GLY A 497 -3.22 -13.28 17.74
N PHE A 498 -2.45 -14.37 17.72
CA PHE A 498 -3.02 -15.69 17.49
C PHE A 498 -3.91 -16.10 18.66
N LYS A 499 -4.92 -16.91 18.38
CA LYS A 499 -5.68 -17.61 19.41
C LYS A 499 -4.76 -18.53 20.24
N PRO A 500 -5.15 -18.84 21.49
CA PRO A 500 -4.40 -19.79 22.32
C PRO A 500 -4.18 -21.13 21.61
N LEU A 501 -3.00 -21.72 21.77
CA LEU A 501 -2.63 -22.99 21.13
C LEU A 501 -3.67 -24.12 21.32
N PRO A 502 -4.29 -24.31 22.51
CA PRO A 502 -5.33 -25.33 22.66
C PRO A 502 -6.54 -25.10 21.76
N GLU A 503 -6.96 -23.84 21.59
CA GLU A 503 -8.10 -23.48 20.74
C GLU A 503 -7.76 -23.70 19.25
N LEU A 504 -6.56 -23.28 18.83
CA LEU A 504 -6.07 -23.54 17.47
C LEU A 504 -6.00 -25.05 17.19
N THR A 505 -5.44 -25.82 18.13
CA THR A 505 -5.34 -27.28 18.03
C THR A 505 -6.71 -27.92 17.84
N GLU A 506 -7.68 -27.55 18.67
CA GLU A 506 -9.06 -28.07 18.57
C GLU A 506 -9.71 -27.69 17.23
N ASN A 507 -9.53 -26.45 16.77
CA ASN A 507 -10.11 -25.96 15.53
C ASN A 507 -9.56 -26.70 14.31
N TYR A 508 -8.24 -26.91 14.25
CA TYR A 508 -7.60 -27.61 13.12
C TYR A 508 -7.82 -29.13 13.16
N ALA A 509 -7.92 -29.76 14.34
CA ALA A 509 -8.23 -31.18 14.47
C ALA A 509 -9.61 -31.57 13.90
N LYS A 510 -10.55 -30.62 13.81
CA LYS A 510 -11.86 -30.81 13.16
C LYS A 510 -11.78 -30.94 11.64
N ILE A 511 -10.67 -30.48 11.04
CA ILE A 511 -10.51 -30.37 9.59
C ILE A 511 -9.41 -31.30 9.10
N ILE A 512 -8.27 -31.34 9.79
CA ILE A 512 -7.09 -32.11 9.40
C ILE A 512 -6.99 -33.34 10.32
N PRO A 513 -7.15 -34.57 9.78
CA PRO A 513 -7.27 -35.79 10.59
C PRO A 513 -6.06 -36.12 11.48
N SER A 514 -4.85 -35.70 11.09
CA SER A 514 -3.63 -36.04 11.82
C SER A 514 -2.51 -35.04 11.53
N LEU A 515 -1.50 -34.98 12.41
CA LEU A 515 -0.29 -34.17 12.19
C LEU A 515 0.55 -34.64 10.98
N ASP A 516 0.35 -35.87 10.52
CA ASP A 516 1.03 -36.47 9.36
C ASP A 516 0.27 -36.26 8.05
N THR A 517 -0.96 -35.73 8.10
CA THR A 517 -1.74 -35.43 6.89
C THR A 517 -1.01 -34.38 6.05
N SER A 518 -0.82 -34.68 4.77
CA SER A 518 -0.33 -33.69 3.80
C SER A 518 -1.39 -32.60 3.59
N VAL A 519 -1.00 -31.34 3.77
CA VAL A 519 -1.86 -30.18 3.61
C VAL A 519 -1.22 -29.20 2.65
N VAL A 520 -1.96 -28.76 1.63
CA VAL A 520 -1.57 -27.65 0.75
C VAL A 520 -2.42 -26.44 1.12
N VAL A 521 -1.80 -25.37 1.62
CA VAL A 521 -2.49 -24.12 1.92
C VAL A 521 -2.32 -23.12 0.79
N TYR A 522 -3.43 -22.46 0.43
CA TYR A 522 -3.44 -21.42 -0.59
C TYR A 522 -4.50 -20.36 -0.28
N CYS A 523 -4.40 -19.21 -0.94
CA CYS A 523 -5.41 -18.16 -0.94
C CYS A 523 -5.40 -17.51 -2.33
N HIS A 524 -5.73 -16.22 -2.44
CA HIS A 524 -5.68 -15.53 -3.73
C HIS A 524 -4.26 -15.45 -4.33
N THR A 525 -3.31 -14.88 -3.58
CA THR A 525 -1.91 -14.59 -4.00
C THR A 525 -0.86 -15.11 -3.01
N GLY A 526 -1.18 -16.18 -2.28
CA GLY A 526 -0.28 -16.81 -1.30
C GLY A 526 -0.06 -16.05 0.02
N HIS A 527 -0.27 -14.72 0.07
CA HIS A 527 0.06 -13.90 1.23
C HIS A 527 -0.68 -14.32 2.51
N GLN A 528 -2.01 -14.48 2.48
CA GLN A 528 -2.77 -14.92 3.67
C GLN A 528 -2.43 -16.37 4.05
N ALA A 529 -2.17 -17.22 3.05
CA ALA A 529 -1.78 -18.61 3.27
C ALA A 529 -0.45 -18.76 4.03
N SER A 530 0.45 -17.78 3.94
CA SER A 530 1.69 -17.78 4.75
C SER A 530 1.41 -17.76 6.28
N GLN A 531 0.35 -17.09 6.73
CA GLN A 531 -0.04 -17.08 8.13
C GLN A 531 -0.50 -18.47 8.58
N THR A 532 -1.41 -19.09 7.82
CA THR A 532 -1.93 -20.41 8.15
C THR A 532 -0.86 -21.49 8.02
N PHE A 533 0.04 -21.37 7.04
CA PHE A 533 1.24 -22.21 6.96
C PHE A 533 2.04 -22.15 8.26
N PHE A 534 2.33 -20.94 8.75
CA PHE A 534 3.07 -20.75 10.00
C PHE A 534 2.35 -21.38 11.20
N VAL A 535 1.04 -21.19 11.31
CA VAL A 535 0.23 -21.81 12.37
C VAL A 535 0.34 -23.34 12.33
N LEU A 536 0.06 -23.96 11.18
CA LEU A 536 0.08 -25.41 11.04
C LEU A 536 1.47 -25.97 11.31
N LYS A 537 2.48 -25.42 10.66
CA LYS A 537 3.84 -25.96 10.68
C LYS A 537 4.56 -25.71 12.00
N HIS A 538 4.54 -24.47 12.48
CA HIS A 538 5.41 -24.01 13.57
C HIS A 538 4.71 -23.92 14.91
N LEU A 539 3.40 -23.67 14.94
CA LEU A 539 2.65 -23.61 16.21
C LEU A 539 2.04 -24.95 16.59
N LEU A 540 1.51 -25.68 15.61
CA LEU A 540 0.76 -26.92 15.83
C LEU A 540 1.54 -28.19 15.48
N GLY A 541 2.67 -28.07 14.79
CA GLY A 541 3.58 -29.18 14.50
C GLY A 541 3.11 -30.15 13.41
N TYR A 542 2.25 -29.70 12.48
CA TYR A 542 1.92 -30.48 11.28
C TYR A 542 3.18 -30.69 10.44
N ARG A 543 3.46 -31.94 10.06
CA ARG A 543 4.75 -32.31 9.47
C ARG A 543 4.81 -32.06 7.98
N ASN A 544 3.70 -32.26 7.27
CA ASN A 544 3.59 -32.22 5.82
C ASN A 544 2.73 -31.05 5.36
N VAL A 545 3.20 -29.82 5.57
CA VAL A 545 2.51 -28.60 5.15
C VAL A 545 3.24 -28.01 3.94
N TYR A 546 2.50 -27.71 2.89
CA TYR A 546 2.98 -27.12 1.65
C TYR A 546 2.25 -25.81 1.37
N TRP A 547 2.94 -24.86 0.76
CA TRP A 547 2.41 -23.55 0.42
C TRP A 547 2.35 -23.39 -1.09
N TYR A 548 1.14 -23.17 -1.61
CA TYR A 548 0.96 -22.80 -3.01
C TYR A 548 0.92 -21.27 -3.10
N ASP A 549 2.09 -20.66 -3.28
CA ASP A 549 2.30 -19.21 -3.22
C ASP A 549 1.66 -18.47 -4.41
N ALA A 550 1.58 -19.11 -5.57
CA ALA A 550 0.86 -18.59 -6.74
C ALA A 550 -0.65 -18.44 -6.53
N GLY A 551 -1.23 -19.27 -5.66
CA GLY A 551 -2.62 -19.20 -5.24
C GLY A 551 -3.66 -19.35 -6.35
N TRP A 552 -4.85 -18.80 -6.09
CA TRP A 552 -5.97 -18.79 -7.02
C TRP A 552 -5.68 -17.96 -8.27
N THR A 553 -4.84 -16.92 -8.18
CA THR A 553 -4.48 -16.08 -9.35
C THR A 553 -3.85 -16.91 -10.47
N GLU A 554 -2.85 -17.75 -10.18
CA GLU A 554 -2.30 -18.64 -11.21
C GLU A 554 -3.32 -19.71 -11.61
N TRP A 555 -3.99 -20.32 -10.63
CA TRP A 555 -4.90 -21.41 -10.90
C TRP A 555 -6.01 -20.98 -11.86
N ALA A 556 -6.69 -19.87 -11.56
CA ALA A 556 -7.77 -19.30 -12.36
C ALA A 556 -7.32 -18.83 -13.74
N ALA A 557 -6.07 -18.40 -13.91
CA ALA A 557 -5.53 -17.98 -15.20
C ALA A 557 -5.25 -19.16 -16.16
N ARG A 558 -5.13 -20.39 -15.66
CA ARG A 558 -4.79 -21.61 -16.44
C ARG A 558 -6.03 -22.39 -16.87
N PRO A 559 -6.54 -22.22 -18.12
CA PRO A 559 -7.81 -22.81 -18.55
C PRO A 559 -7.84 -24.35 -18.49
N GLU A 560 -6.68 -25.01 -18.52
CA GLU A 560 -6.53 -26.45 -18.43
C GLU A 560 -6.78 -27.02 -17.02
N LEU A 561 -6.76 -26.18 -15.98
CA LEU A 561 -6.95 -26.63 -14.59
C LEU A 561 -8.42 -26.70 -14.21
N PRO A 562 -8.85 -27.71 -13.42
CA PRO A 562 -10.25 -27.87 -13.03
C PRO A 562 -10.65 -26.86 -11.94
N ILE A 563 -11.95 -26.56 -11.85
CA ILE A 563 -12.53 -25.65 -10.84
C ILE A 563 -13.80 -26.25 -10.24
N GLU A 564 -14.12 -25.88 -9.00
CA GLU A 564 -15.36 -26.22 -8.29
C GLU A 564 -16.01 -24.92 -7.77
N GLN A 565 -17.35 -24.90 -7.63
CA GLN A 565 -18.13 -23.76 -7.15
C GLN A 565 -19.11 -24.21 -6.08
#